data_AF-A0A2W6BZN3-F1
#
_entry.id   AF-A0A2W6BZN3-F1
#
_cell.length_a   1.000
_cell.length_b   1.000
_cell.length_c   1.000
_cell.angle_alpha   90.00
_cell.angle_beta   90.00
_cell.angle_gamma   90.00
#
_symmetry.space_group_name_H-M   'P 1'
#
loop_
_entity.id
_entity.type
_entity.pdbx_description
1 polymer ?
#
loop_
_entity_poly.entity_id
_entity_poly.type
_entity_poly.pdbx_seq_one_letter_code
_entity_poly.pdbx_strand_id
1 'polypeptide(L)'
;MTSTVHRGRWTRDDRAESMYHYLPVDVPAGASGLDVTLTYDTSAGVIDLGCFGPDGFRGWSGGARDRYRITPAAATPGYLPGEIAAGTWQVALGLHRVASDGLDYEVRVRTDDVVVTAPSDPRPTPSRPPRRELPAPSGMRWLAGDLHAHTVHSDGGLSIDELACAAVEQGLDFLAVTDHNTVSHHPHLAQVSARHGIVLVPGQEVTTDTGHANAFGDIGWIDFREHSDRWARDVHDRGGLLSINHPVAGDCAWRRPLTTRPPLAEVWHWSWLERRWGGPLAWWRAWSPTEAGQLATPVGGSDFHAPEQGRPLGVPTTWVLCDDESPGAVIAGLRAGRTAVSAGRQAPVALRVDGDVVVLGAAGTLLVGADGSRIAVSSDRAAFGGRSGPCYVEDHDGGVVALCG
;
A
#
# COMPACT_ATOMS: atom_id res chain seq x y z
N MET A 1 33.06 4.69 -22.60
CA MET A 1 32.32 3.49 -22.15
C MET A 1 32.93 2.99 -20.86
N THR A 2 32.62 3.69 -19.78
CA THR A 2 32.91 3.23 -18.43
C THR A 2 31.84 2.19 -18.10
N SER A 3 32.22 0.91 -18.03
CA SER A 3 31.31 -0.17 -17.66
C SER A 3 31.84 -0.89 -16.43
N THR A 4 31.06 -0.91 -15.36
CA THR A 4 31.36 -1.68 -14.14
C THR A 4 30.60 -3.00 -14.21
N VAL A 5 31.27 -4.10 -13.85
CA VAL A 5 30.65 -5.42 -13.81
C VAL A 5 30.98 -6.10 -12.50
N HIS A 6 29.96 -6.49 -11.75
CA HIS A 6 30.06 -7.31 -10.56
C HIS A 6 29.56 -8.72 -10.87
N ARG A 7 30.26 -9.74 -10.37
CA ARG A 7 29.85 -11.14 -10.46
C ARG A 7 30.15 -11.83 -9.14
N GLY A 8 29.29 -12.77 -8.77
CA GLY A 8 29.50 -13.58 -7.60
C GLY A 8 28.43 -14.63 -7.44
N ARG A 9 28.43 -15.27 -6.28
CA ARG A 9 27.42 -16.24 -5.86
C ARG A 9 26.93 -15.85 -4.49
N TRP A 10 25.64 -15.60 -4.37
CA TRP A 10 25.00 -15.37 -3.08
C TRP A 10 24.64 -16.69 -2.42
N THR A 11 24.85 -16.78 -1.11
CA THR A 11 24.53 -17.95 -0.29
C THR A 11 23.48 -17.61 0.75
N ARG A 12 23.00 -18.64 1.44
CA ARG A 12 22.10 -18.44 2.59
C ARG A 12 22.81 -17.80 3.78
N ASP A 13 24.13 -17.97 3.89
CA ASP A 13 24.94 -17.32 4.93
C ASP A 13 25.03 -15.82 4.65
N ASP A 14 25.24 -15.40 3.40
CA ASP A 14 25.21 -13.97 3.03
C ASP A 14 23.85 -13.33 3.35
N ARG A 15 22.76 -14.04 3.08
CA ARG A 15 21.39 -13.60 3.43
C ARG A 15 21.20 -13.51 4.95
N ALA A 16 21.77 -14.45 5.71
CA ALA A 16 21.66 -14.47 7.16
C ALA A 16 22.49 -13.36 7.82
N GLU A 17 23.63 -13.02 7.23
CA GLU A 17 24.45 -11.87 7.63
C GLU A 17 23.70 -10.55 7.37
N SER A 18 23.16 -10.39 6.16
CA SER A 18 22.35 -9.23 5.79
C SER A 18 21.36 -9.57 4.68
N MET A 19 20.15 -9.03 4.80
CA MET A 19 19.18 -9.06 3.70
C MET A 19 19.60 -8.15 2.55
N TYR A 20 20.32 -7.06 2.83
CA TYR A 20 20.66 -6.03 1.87
C TYR A 20 22.17 -5.95 1.66
N HIS A 21 22.59 -6.06 0.41
CA HIS A 21 23.99 -6.02 -0.03
C HIS A 21 24.20 -4.89 -1.02
N TYR A 22 25.38 -4.27 -1.00
CA TYR A 22 25.67 -3.06 -1.77
C TYR A 22 26.90 -3.26 -2.64
N LEU A 23 26.73 -3.04 -3.94
CA LEU A 23 27.79 -3.16 -4.93
C LEU A 23 28.23 -1.77 -5.38
N PRO A 24 29.48 -1.36 -5.09
CA PRO A 24 29.93 -0.01 -5.40
C PRO A 24 30.14 0.19 -6.90
N VAL A 25 29.80 1.39 -7.39
CA VAL A 25 29.98 1.81 -8.78
C VAL A 25 30.56 3.21 -8.79
N ASP A 26 31.72 3.37 -9.40
CA ASP A 26 32.31 4.70 -9.62
C ASP A 26 31.65 5.38 -10.82
N VAL A 27 30.87 6.42 -10.56
CA VAL A 27 30.22 7.25 -11.57
C VAL A 27 31.10 8.46 -11.88
N PRO A 28 31.59 8.61 -13.13
CA PRO A 28 32.47 9.71 -13.50
C PRO A 28 31.72 11.04 -13.58
N ALA A 29 32.45 12.14 -13.45
CA ALA A 29 31.91 13.47 -13.68
C ALA A 29 31.41 13.61 -15.13
N GLY A 30 30.22 14.19 -15.30
CA GLY A 30 29.58 14.37 -16.61
C GLY A 30 28.86 13.14 -17.15
N ALA A 31 28.65 12.10 -16.33
CA ALA A 31 27.84 10.95 -16.71
C ALA A 31 26.43 11.35 -17.17
N SER A 32 25.98 10.78 -18.28
CA SER A 32 24.66 11.07 -18.87
C SER A 32 23.49 10.45 -18.10
N GLY A 33 23.77 9.38 -17.35
CA GLY A 33 22.80 8.60 -16.61
C GLY A 33 23.44 7.37 -15.97
N LEU A 34 22.60 6.49 -15.45
CA LEU A 34 22.96 5.19 -14.92
C LEU A 34 22.03 4.14 -15.54
N ASP A 35 22.59 3.12 -16.18
CA ASP A 35 21.86 1.97 -16.73
C ASP A 35 22.40 0.70 -16.09
N VAL A 36 21.57 0.05 -15.28
CA VAL A 36 21.94 -1.11 -14.47
C VAL A 36 21.11 -2.30 -14.89
N THR A 37 21.77 -3.42 -15.19
CA THR A 37 21.14 -4.72 -15.45
C THR A 37 21.66 -5.75 -14.47
N LEU A 38 20.74 -6.47 -13.84
CA LEU A 38 20.95 -7.63 -13.00
C LEU A 38 20.58 -8.89 -13.82
N THR A 39 21.37 -9.95 -13.70
CA THR A 39 21.10 -11.24 -14.33
C THR A 39 21.41 -12.36 -13.36
N TYR A 40 20.46 -13.27 -13.18
CA TYR A 40 20.56 -14.46 -12.34
C TYR A 40 19.50 -15.50 -12.75
N ASP A 41 19.58 -16.72 -12.22
CA ASP A 41 18.55 -17.74 -12.41
C ASP A 41 17.33 -17.46 -11.52
N THR A 42 16.28 -16.88 -12.10
CA THR A 42 15.03 -16.54 -11.40
C THR A 42 14.24 -17.77 -10.94
N SER A 43 14.57 -18.97 -11.42
CA SER A 43 13.97 -20.21 -10.91
C SER A 43 14.61 -20.68 -9.60
N ALA A 44 15.83 -20.24 -9.32
CA ALA A 44 16.62 -20.60 -8.14
C ALA A 44 16.54 -19.54 -7.00
N GLY A 45 15.87 -18.40 -7.21
CA GLY A 45 15.71 -17.41 -6.16
C GLY A 45 15.05 -16.11 -6.58
N VAL A 46 15.09 -15.14 -5.68
CA VAL A 46 14.60 -13.77 -5.90
C VAL A 46 15.63 -12.81 -5.33
N ILE A 47 16.17 -11.96 -6.19
CA ILE A 47 17.05 -10.86 -5.83
C ILE A 47 16.32 -9.56 -6.14
N ASP A 48 16.09 -8.74 -5.12
CA ASP A 48 15.56 -7.40 -5.29
C ASP A 48 16.62 -6.46 -5.84
N LEU A 49 16.21 -5.48 -6.63
CA LEU A 49 17.10 -4.49 -7.24
C LEU A 49 16.74 -3.07 -6.77
N GLY A 50 17.77 -2.31 -6.39
CA GLY A 50 17.65 -0.92 -5.98
C GLY A 50 18.94 -0.11 -6.19
N CYS A 51 18.87 1.16 -5.79
CA CYS A 51 19.94 2.12 -6.06
C CYS A 51 20.06 3.19 -4.95
N PHE A 52 21.30 3.47 -4.55
CA PHE A 52 21.64 4.63 -3.72
C PHE A 52 22.75 5.43 -4.40
N GLY A 53 22.54 6.74 -4.55
CA GLY A 53 23.57 7.68 -4.97
C GLY A 53 24.31 8.29 -3.76
N PRO A 54 25.24 9.22 -4.00
CA PRO A 54 25.98 9.91 -2.94
C PRO A 54 25.06 10.59 -1.91
N ASP A 55 23.91 11.10 -2.36
CA ASP A 55 22.93 11.80 -1.52
C ASP A 55 21.83 10.88 -0.94
N GLY A 56 21.95 9.56 -1.12
CA GLY A 56 21.04 8.57 -0.55
C GLY A 56 20.15 7.87 -1.57
N PHE A 57 18.92 7.54 -1.18
CA PHE A 57 18.02 6.67 -1.93
C PHE A 57 17.69 7.21 -3.34
N ARG A 58 17.77 6.33 -4.33
CA ARG A 58 17.46 6.64 -5.74
C ARG A 58 16.40 5.76 -6.36
N GLY A 59 15.99 4.68 -5.70
CA GLY A 59 14.91 3.84 -6.17
C GLY A 59 15.02 2.39 -5.73
N TRP A 60 13.90 1.71 -5.88
CA TRP A 60 13.73 0.29 -5.57
C TRP A 60 12.68 -0.29 -6.50
N SER A 61 12.92 -1.50 -7.00
CA SER A 61 11.97 -2.26 -7.82
C SER A 61 11.58 -3.60 -7.21
N GLY A 62 12.14 -3.96 -6.05
CA GLY A 62 12.04 -5.32 -5.55
C GLY A 62 12.54 -6.32 -6.60
N GLY A 63 11.97 -7.52 -6.60
CA GLY A 63 12.17 -8.54 -7.64
C GLY A 63 11.38 -8.28 -8.93
N ALA A 64 10.69 -7.15 -9.07
CA ALA A 64 9.83 -6.88 -10.24
C ALA A 64 10.60 -6.45 -11.49
N ARG A 65 11.90 -6.14 -11.39
CA ARG A 65 12.74 -5.70 -12.51
C ARG A 65 14.15 -6.24 -12.40
N ASP A 66 14.70 -6.59 -13.55
CA ASP A 66 16.10 -6.93 -13.73
C ASP A 66 16.93 -5.74 -14.27
N ARG A 67 16.29 -4.60 -14.57
CA ARG A 67 16.95 -3.43 -15.12
C ARG A 67 16.30 -2.12 -14.70
N TYR A 68 17.11 -1.10 -14.48
CA TYR A 68 16.64 0.28 -14.35
C TYR A 68 17.58 1.25 -15.05
N ARG A 69 17.03 2.43 -15.35
CA ARG A 69 17.76 3.58 -15.87
C ARG A 69 17.41 4.84 -15.12
N ILE A 70 18.40 5.68 -14.86
CA ILE A 70 18.23 6.99 -14.22
C ILE A 70 18.97 8.03 -15.06
N THR A 71 18.31 9.14 -15.33
CA THR A 71 18.88 10.32 -15.98
C THR A 71 18.45 11.58 -15.20
N PRO A 72 19.03 12.75 -15.50
CA PRO A 72 18.57 14.01 -14.93
C PRO A 72 17.09 14.30 -15.18
N ALA A 73 16.57 13.92 -16.34
CA ALA A 73 15.21 14.28 -16.76
C ALA A 73 14.16 13.21 -16.44
N ALA A 74 14.54 11.93 -16.42
CA ALA A 74 13.61 10.81 -16.28
C ALA A 74 14.29 9.57 -15.69
N ALA A 75 13.51 8.66 -15.12
CA ALA A 75 13.97 7.39 -14.59
C ALA A 75 12.95 6.28 -14.86
N THR A 76 13.40 5.03 -14.83
CA THR A 76 12.52 3.86 -14.79
C THR A 76 11.54 4.01 -13.61
N PRO A 77 10.23 3.75 -13.80
CA PRO A 77 9.28 3.69 -12.69
C PRO A 77 9.79 2.84 -11.52
N GLY A 78 9.70 3.37 -10.29
CA GLY A 78 10.35 2.85 -9.09
C GLY A 78 11.61 3.62 -8.68
N TYR A 79 12.17 4.42 -9.60
CA TYR A 79 13.39 5.19 -9.40
C TYR A 79 13.14 6.70 -9.56
N LEU A 80 13.95 7.50 -8.87
CA LEU A 80 13.87 8.95 -8.86
C LEU A 80 14.79 9.51 -9.94
N PRO A 81 14.31 10.40 -10.84
CA PRO A 81 15.18 11.17 -11.72
C PRO A 81 15.95 12.23 -10.94
N GLY A 82 16.98 12.81 -11.55
CA GLY A 82 17.74 13.93 -10.98
C GLY A 82 19.23 13.86 -11.29
N GLU A 83 19.98 14.82 -10.76
CA GLU A 83 21.42 14.97 -11.03
C GLU A 83 22.19 13.65 -10.84
N ILE A 84 23.08 13.37 -11.79
CA ILE A 84 23.97 12.21 -11.77
C ILE A 84 25.30 12.68 -11.18
N ALA A 85 25.34 12.81 -9.85
CA ALA A 85 26.52 13.24 -9.13
C ALA A 85 27.69 12.28 -9.35
N ALA A 86 28.88 12.85 -9.59
CA ALA A 86 30.11 12.08 -9.64
C ALA A 86 30.42 11.46 -8.27
N GLY A 87 30.96 10.25 -8.25
CA GLY A 87 31.36 9.56 -7.02
C GLY A 87 30.85 8.13 -6.97
N THR A 88 30.93 7.53 -5.77
CA THR A 88 30.53 6.14 -5.58
C THR A 88 29.03 6.03 -5.35
N TRP A 89 28.36 5.35 -6.27
CA TRP A 89 26.98 4.90 -6.16
C TRP A 89 26.96 3.45 -5.66
N GLN A 90 25.82 3.01 -5.14
CA GLN A 90 25.61 1.64 -4.69
C GLN A 90 24.43 1.02 -5.46
N VAL A 91 24.68 -0.07 -6.17
CA VAL A 91 23.60 -0.95 -6.59
C VAL A 91 23.24 -1.81 -5.38
N ALA A 92 22.02 -1.65 -4.89
CA ALA A 92 21.52 -2.40 -3.73
C ALA A 92 20.82 -3.67 -4.21
N LEU A 93 21.18 -4.79 -3.61
CA LEU A 93 20.56 -6.09 -3.84
C LEU A 93 19.89 -6.59 -2.56
N GLY A 94 18.63 -6.99 -2.65
CA GLY A 94 17.90 -7.64 -1.54
C GLY A 94 17.83 -9.15 -1.76
N LEU A 95 18.41 -9.95 -0.85
CA LEU A 95 18.42 -11.41 -0.95
C LEU A 95 17.12 -12.02 -0.43
N HIS A 96 16.01 -11.79 -1.14
CA HIS A 96 14.69 -12.23 -0.69
C HIS A 96 14.60 -13.76 -0.56
N ARG A 97 14.97 -14.49 -1.62
CA ARG A 97 15.08 -15.97 -1.63
C ARG A 97 16.37 -16.41 -2.31
N VAL A 98 17.11 -17.30 -1.67
CA VAL A 98 18.37 -17.87 -2.19
C VAL A 98 18.30 -19.40 -2.06
N ALA A 99 18.51 -20.11 -3.17
CA ALA A 99 18.57 -21.57 -3.18
C ALA A 99 19.67 -22.12 -2.23
N SER A 100 19.53 -23.37 -1.80
CA SER A 100 20.44 -24.00 -0.85
C SER A 100 21.86 -24.17 -1.37
N ASP A 101 22.03 -24.33 -2.68
CA ASP A 101 23.32 -24.36 -3.37
C ASP A 101 23.85 -22.96 -3.67
N GLY A 102 23.09 -21.89 -3.41
CA GLY A 102 23.46 -20.52 -3.70
C GLY A 102 23.04 -20.08 -5.11
N LEU A 103 23.20 -18.79 -5.38
CA LEU A 103 22.65 -18.12 -6.56
C LEU A 103 23.71 -17.26 -7.23
N ASP A 104 24.15 -17.68 -8.41
CA ASP A 104 25.09 -16.90 -9.22
C ASP A 104 24.38 -15.64 -9.76
N TYR A 105 25.10 -14.52 -9.76
CA TYR A 105 24.59 -13.25 -10.25
C TYR A 105 25.63 -12.48 -11.07
N GLU A 106 25.14 -11.61 -11.95
CA GLU A 106 25.91 -10.59 -12.64
C GLU A 106 25.16 -9.25 -12.58
N VAL A 107 25.84 -8.19 -12.19
CA VAL A 107 25.36 -6.80 -12.31
C VAL A 107 26.26 -6.05 -13.27
N ARG A 108 25.67 -5.48 -14.32
CA ARG A 108 26.36 -4.59 -15.27
C ARG A 108 25.84 -3.18 -15.14
N VAL A 109 26.75 -2.22 -15.13
CA VAL A 109 26.43 -0.80 -15.03
C VAL A 109 27.10 -0.02 -16.14
N ARG A 110 26.34 0.85 -16.80
CA ARG A 110 26.81 1.78 -17.84
C ARG A 110 26.38 3.20 -17.49
N THR A 111 27.22 4.18 -17.79
CA THR A 111 26.98 5.60 -17.46
C THR A 111 26.88 6.52 -18.69
N ASP A 112 27.21 5.99 -19.86
CA ASP A 112 27.22 6.70 -21.15
C ASP A 112 25.98 6.34 -21.98
N ASP A 113 25.43 7.32 -22.69
CA ASP A 113 24.30 7.21 -23.64
C ASP A 113 23.01 6.61 -23.05
N VAL A 114 22.71 6.96 -21.79
CA VAL A 114 21.51 6.45 -21.10
C VAL A 114 20.27 7.25 -21.51
N VAL A 115 19.28 6.55 -22.07
CA VAL A 115 18.01 7.14 -22.49
C VAL A 115 16.85 6.46 -21.75
N VAL A 116 15.96 7.30 -21.22
CA VAL A 116 14.70 6.88 -20.61
C VAL A 116 13.56 7.48 -21.43
N THR A 117 12.65 6.61 -21.89
CA THR A 117 11.45 7.05 -22.61
C THR A 117 10.43 7.59 -21.62
N ALA A 118 9.83 8.73 -21.94
CA ALA A 118 8.73 9.29 -21.16
C ALA A 118 7.51 8.34 -21.15
N PRO A 119 6.63 8.43 -20.14
CA PRO A 119 5.37 7.71 -20.12
C PRO A 119 4.51 8.01 -21.36
N SER A 120 3.61 7.09 -21.69
CA SER A 120 2.63 7.26 -22.77
C SER A 120 1.67 8.42 -22.53
N ASP A 121 0.95 8.81 -23.57
CA ASP A 121 -0.07 9.86 -23.50
C ASP A 121 -1.17 9.53 -22.45
N PRO A 122 -1.77 10.54 -21.81
CA PRO A 122 -2.84 10.35 -20.84
C PRO A 122 -4.06 9.66 -21.45
N ARG A 123 -4.75 8.81 -20.67
CA ARG A 123 -6.01 8.19 -21.10
C ARG A 123 -7.18 9.16 -20.95
N PRO A 124 -8.21 9.05 -21.80
CA PRO A 124 -9.47 9.76 -21.59
C PRO A 124 -10.11 9.32 -20.27
N THR A 125 -10.65 10.28 -19.51
CA THR A 125 -11.37 9.97 -18.27
C THR A 125 -12.66 9.19 -18.56
N PRO A 126 -12.85 7.99 -17.99
CA PRO A 126 -14.05 7.19 -18.20
C PRO A 126 -15.26 7.75 -17.43
N SER A 127 -16.46 7.26 -17.74
CA SER A 127 -17.67 7.61 -16.99
C SER A 127 -17.66 6.99 -15.59
N ARG A 128 -17.93 7.79 -14.56
CA ARG A 128 -18.05 7.30 -13.18
C ARG A 128 -19.49 6.83 -12.87
N PRO A 129 -19.68 5.64 -12.28
CA PRO A 129 -20.96 5.25 -11.69
C PRO A 129 -21.47 6.27 -10.63
N PRO A 130 -22.80 6.55 -10.57
CA PRO A 130 -23.38 7.46 -9.58
C PRO A 130 -23.06 7.06 -8.15
N ARG A 131 -22.75 8.03 -7.28
CA ARG A 131 -22.43 7.82 -5.86
C ARG A 131 -23.55 7.10 -5.12
N ARG A 132 -23.17 6.24 -4.17
CA ARG A 132 -24.12 5.64 -3.22
C ARG A 132 -24.42 6.69 -2.14
N GLU A 133 -25.69 7.02 -1.96
CA GLU A 133 -26.11 7.93 -0.90
C GLU A 133 -26.09 7.20 0.45
N LEU A 134 -25.29 7.69 1.38
CA LEU A 134 -25.15 7.16 2.73
C LEU A 134 -25.48 8.26 3.76
N PRO A 135 -26.12 7.92 4.90
CA PRO A 135 -26.37 8.88 5.96
C PRO A 135 -25.04 9.38 6.53
N ALA A 136 -24.93 10.70 6.68
CA ALA A 136 -23.75 11.37 7.19
C ALA A 136 -24.18 12.62 7.98
N PRO A 137 -23.36 13.08 8.94
CA PRO A 137 -23.55 14.37 9.59
C PRO A 137 -23.55 15.52 8.57
N SER A 138 -24.21 16.63 8.93
CA SER A 138 -24.28 17.82 8.08
C SER A 138 -22.87 18.33 7.70
N GLY A 139 -22.65 18.58 6.42
CA GLY A 139 -21.37 19.06 5.89
C GLY A 139 -20.30 17.98 5.71
N MET A 140 -20.63 16.71 5.95
CA MET A 140 -19.74 15.57 5.72
C MET A 140 -20.33 14.59 4.70
N ARG A 141 -19.47 13.74 4.12
CA ARG A 141 -19.88 12.64 3.27
C ARG A 141 -18.97 11.43 3.41
N TRP A 142 -19.54 10.25 3.22
CA TRP A 142 -18.78 9.02 3.07
C TRP A 142 -18.22 8.93 1.64
N LEU A 143 -16.90 8.91 1.52
CA LEU A 143 -16.20 8.65 0.27
C LEU A 143 -15.92 7.15 0.15
N ALA A 144 -16.24 6.55 -0.99
CA ALA A 144 -15.86 5.16 -1.30
C ALA A 144 -14.42 5.12 -1.81
N GLY A 145 -13.60 4.19 -1.35
CA GLY A 145 -12.26 4.06 -1.89
C GLY A 145 -11.58 2.74 -1.59
N ASP A 146 -10.32 2.71 -1.97
CA ASP A 146 -9.41 1.59 -1.79
C ASP A 146 -8.09 2.14 -1.27
N LEU A 147 -7.54 1.47 -0.25
CA LEU A 147 -6.37 1.93 0.49
C LEU A 147 -5.10 1.14 0.17
N HIS A 148 -5.16 0.24 -0.82
CA HIS A 148 -4.05 -0.63 -1.15
C HIS A 148 -4.04 -0.98 -2.65
N ALA A 149 -3.17 -0.33 -3.42
CA ALA A 149 -3.03 -0.57 -4.85
C ALA A 149 -1.65 -0.13 -5.37
N HIS A 150 -1.20 -0.83 -6.40
CA HIS A 150 0.15 -0.72 -6.97
C HIS A 150 0.10 -0.29 -8.43
N THR A 151 1.16 0.38 -8.87
CA THR A 151 1.35 0.82 -10.25
C THR A 151 2.61 0.19 -10.83
N VAL A 152 2.93 0.57 -12.07
CA VAL A 152 4.25 0.27 -12.66
C VAL A 152 5.41 0.89 -11.88
N HIS A 153 5.20 1.69 -10.82
CA HIS A 153 6.30 2.15 -9.98
C HIS A 153 6.82 1.07 -9.02
N SER A 154 6.07 0.00 -8.75
CA SER A 154 6.59 -1.27 -8.23
C SER A 154 6.30 -2.42 -9.19
N ASP A 155 5.32 -3.24 -8.87
CA ASP A 155 4.97 -4.52 -9.47
C ASP A 155 3.52 -4.56 -9.97
N GLY A 156 2.83 -3.41 -9.96
CA GLY A 156 1.57 -3.22 -10.66
C GLY A 156 1.76 -3.20 -12.18
N GLY A 157 0.69 -3.57 -12.89
CA GLY A 157 0.64 -3.61 -14.35
C GLY A 157 0.10 -2.34 -15.01
N LEU A 158 -0.46 -1.41 -14.24
CA LEU A 158 -1.08 -0.18 -14.74
C LEU A 158 -0.24 1.05 -14.42
N SER A 159 -0.17 2.01 -15.34
CA SER A 159 0.34 3.35 -14.98
C SER A 159 -0.60 4.06 -14.00
N ILE A 160 -0.14 5.14 -13.37
CA ILE A 160 -0.95 5.94 -12.44
C ILE A 160 -2.26 6.43 -13.10
N ASP A 161 -2.18 6.86 -14.37
CA ASP A 161 -3.32 7.34 -15.17
C ASP A 161 -4.30 6.20 -15.46
N GLU A 162 -3.77 5.03 -15.78
CA GLU A 162 -4.55 3.83 -16.06
C GLU A 162 -5.27 3.31 -14.80
N LEU A 163 -4.55 3.29 -13.68
CA LEU A 163 -5.07 2.90 -12.37
C LEU A 163 -6.16 3.86 -11.89
N ALA A 164 -5.97 5.18 -12.06
CA ALA A 164 -6.97 6.18 -11.76
C ALA A 164 -8.24 5.98 -12.61
N CYS A 165 -8.10 5.70 -13.91
CA CYS A 165 -9.25 5.38 -14.76
C CYS A 165 -9.99 4.13 -14.27
N ALA A 166 -9.28 3.06 -13.92
CA ALA A 166 -9.89 1.84 -13.38
C ALA A 166 -10.67 2.12 -12.09
N ALA A 167 -10.13 2.94 -11.18
CA ALA A 167 -10.82 3.35 -9.96
C ALA A 167 -12.09 4.17 -10.25
N VAL A 168 -12.04 5.08 -11.24
CA VAL A 168 -13.20 5.85 -11.70
C VAL A 168 -14.29 4.93 -12.27
N GLU A 169 -13.92 3.92 -13.07
CA GLU A 169 -14.86 2.93 -13.61
C GLU A 169 -15.55 2.11 -12.51
N GLN A 170 -14.84 1.81 -11.42
CA GLN A 170 -15.41 1.16 -10.23
C GLN A 170 -16.28 2.10 -9.37
N GLY A 171 -16.33 3.39 -9.70
CA GLY A 171 -17.11 4.38 -8.97
C GLY A 171 -16.50 4.78 -7.62
N LEU A 172 -15.18 4.63 -7.48
CA LEU A 172 -14.43 5.06 -6.31
C LEU A 172 -14.25 6.58 -6.32
N ASP A 173 -14.24 7.15 -5.12
CA ASP A 173 -14.04 8.56 -4.84
C ASP A 173 -12.58 8.88 -4.50
N PHE A 174 -11.89 7.93 -3.86
CA PHE A 174 -10.46 8.01 -3.60
C PHE A 174 -9.76 6.66 -3.83
N LEU A 175 -8.45 6.74 -4.05
CA LEU A 175 -7.55 5.59 -4.15
C LEU A 175 -6.22 5.95 -3.51
N ALA A 176 -5.75 5.15 -2.55
CA ALA A 176 -4.35 5.23 -2.11
C ALA A 176 -3.46 4.47 -3.09
N VAL A 177 -2.38 5.12 -3.54
CA VAL A 177 -1.38 4.51 -4.42
C VAL A 177 -0.14 4.22 -3.58
N THR A 178 0.14 2.94 -3.36
CA THR A 178 1.02 2.42 -2.30
C THR A 178 2.14 1.54 -2.83
N ASP A 179 2.77 1.93 -3.95
CA ASP A 179 3.87 1.16 -4.55
C ASP A 179 4.96 0.78 -3.52
N HIS A 180 5.49 -0.43 -3.68
CA HIS A 180 6.42 -1.03 -2.73
C HIS A 180 7.75 -0.25 -2.62
N ASN A 181 8.09 0.17 -1.41
CA ASN A 181 9.41 0.68 -1.01
C ASN A 181 9.94 1.86 -1.85
N THR A 182 9.06 2.56 -2.56
CA THR A 182 9.40 3.73 -3.39
C THR A 182 8.34 4.81 -3.22
N VAL A 183 8.72 6.03 -3.58
CA VAL A 183 7.83 7.20 -3.63
C VAL A 183 7.90 7.89 -5.00
N SER A 184 8.45 7.20 -6.00
CA SER A 184 8.65 7.75 -7.35
C SER A 184 7.34 8.12 -8.06
N HIS A 185 6.20 7.58 -7.62
CA HIS A 185 4.87 7.93 -8.11
C HIS A 185 4.31 9.23 -7.51
N HIS A 186 4.75 9.64 -6.31
CA HIS A 186 4.15 10.75 -5.55
C HIS A 186 4.05 12.06 -6.35
N PRO A 187 5.10 12.52 -7.08
CA PRO A 187 5.04 13.79 -7.80
C PRO A 187 3.97 13.85 -8.89
N HIS A 188 3.45 12.71 -9.35
CA HIS A 188 2.48 12.62 -10.43
C HIS A 188 1.02 12.63 -9.95
N LEU A 189 0.78 12.29 -8.67
CA LEU A 189 -0.56 12.00 -8.14
C LEU A 189 -1.49 13.20 -8.23
N ALA A 190 -1.02 14.41 -7.89
CA ALA A 190 -1.86 15.61 -7.92
C ALA A 190 -2.39 15.94 -9.32
N GLN A 191 -1.53 15.81 -10.34
CA GLN A 191 -1.93 16.09 -11.73
C GLN A 191 -2.92 15.05 -12.25
N VAL A 192 -2.68 13.77 -11.97
CA VAL A 192 -3.57 12.66 -12.40
C VAL A 192 -4.90 12.72 -11.65
N SER A 193 -4.88 13.04 -10.36
CA SER A 193 -6.06 13.25 -9.52
C SER A 193 -6.97 14.32 -10.11
N ALA A 194 -6.42 15.50 -10.45
CA ALA A 194 -7.17 16.57 -11.08
C ALA A 194 -7.71 16.19 -12.47
N ARG A 195 -6.94 15.45 -13.26
CA ARG A 195 -7.33 15.01 -14.62
C ARG A 195 -8.56 14.10 -14.63
N HIS A 196 -8.61 13.13 -13.71
CA HIS A 196 -9.68 12.13 -13.68
C HIS A 196 -10.76 12.41 -12.61
N GLY A 197 -10.62 13.49 -11.85
CA GLY A 197 -11.57 13.88 -10.81
C GLY A 197 -11.70 12.86 -9.68
N ILE A 198 -10.63 12.11 -9.37
CA ILE A 198 -10.55 11.14 -8.28
C ILE A 198 -9.49 11.58 -7.28
N VAL A 199 -9.71 11.38 -5.98
CA VAL A 199 -8.72 11.72 -4.95
C VAL A 199 -7.64 10.63 -4.91
N LEU A 200 -6.44 10.92 -5.41
CA LEU A 200 -5.30 10.03 -5.25
C LEU A 200 -4.56 10.36 -3.96
N VAL A 201 -4.52 9.40 -3.03
CA VAL A 201 -3.85 9.54 -1.73
C VAL A 201 -2.42 8.99 -1.84
N PRO A 202 -1.38 9.81 -1.58
CA PRO A 202 -0.01 9.31 -1.57
C PRO A 202 0.19 8.27 -0.46
N GLY A 203 0.91 7.21 -0.76
CA GLY A 203 1.38 6.26 0.22
C GLY A 203 2.58 5.47 -0.30
N GLN A 204 3.22 4.74 0.61
CA GLN A 204 4.25 3.75 0.32
C GLN A 204 3.88 2.48 1.07
N GLU A 205 3.85 1.34 0.40
CA GLU A 205 3.88 0.07 1.11
C GLU A 205 5.32 -0.24 1.51
N VAL A 206 5.58 -0.24 2.81
CA VAL A 206 6.84 -0.66 3.39
C VAL A 206 6.84 -2.19 3.44
N THR A 207 7.59 -2.80 2.53
CA THR A 207 7.53 -4.23 2.22
C THR A 207 8.82 -4.92 2.64
N THR A 208 8.68 -5.97 3.45
CA THR A 208 9.78 -6.87 3.85
C THR A 208 9.31 -8.32 3.91
N ASP A 209 10.24 -9.27 3.93
CA ASP A 209 9.94 -10.71 4.02
C ASP A 209 9.28 -11.14 5.34
N THR A 210 9.04 -10.22 6.26
CA THR A 210 8.48 -10.47 7.60
C THR A 210 7.25 -9.63 7.91
N GLY A 211 6.74 -8.86 6.95
CA GLY A 211 5.52 -8.09 7.14
C GLY A 211 5.51 -6.82 6.30
N HIS A 212 4.30 -6.37 6.00
CA HIS A 212 4.03 -5.19 5.19
C HIS A 212 3.24 -4.14 5.98
N ALA A 213 3.44 -2.87 5.65
CA ALA A 213 2.66 -1.78 6.22
C ALA A 213 2.55 -0.61 5.24
N ASN A 214 1.35 -0.04 5.09
CA ASN A 214 1.16 1.20 4.35
C ASN A 214 1.48 2.41 5.21
N ALA A 215 2.39 3.25 4.73
CA ALA A 215 2.67 4.58 5.23
C ALA A 215 1.92 5.61 4.36
N PHE A 216 0.81 6.14 4.85
CA PHE A 216 -0.05 7.08 4.13
C PHE A 216 0.38 8.53 4.35
N GLY A 217 0.35 9.32 3.27
CA GLY A 217 0.64 10.75 3.23
C GLY A 217 1.77 11.09 2.26
N ASP A 218 1.82 12.37 1.86
CA ASP A 218 2.98 12.95 1.16
C ASP A 218 4.08 13.27 2.19
N ILE A 219 4.71 12.21 2.70
CA ILE A 219 5.64 12.25 3.85
C ILE A 219 7.07 11.84 3.45
N GLY A 220 7.33 11.77 2.14
CA GLY A 220 8.58 11.28 1.58
C GLY A 220 8.80 9.79 1.84
N TRP A 221 9.98 9.31 1.46
CA TRP A 221 10.35 7.90 1.55
C TRP A 221 10.53 7.44 3.01
N ILE A 222 9.98 6.27 3.31
CA ILE A 222 10.20 5.54 4.56
C ILE A 222 11.21 4.43 4.29
N ASP A 223 12.30 4.42 5.03
CA ASP A 223 13.37 3.44 4.84
C ASP A 223 12.94 2.06 5.35
N PHE A 224 12.53 1.20 4.44
CA PHE A 224 12.06 -0.17 4.71
C PHE A 224 13.14 -1.10 5.27
N ARG A 225 14.40 -0.66 5.32
CA ARG A 225 15.50 -1.43 5.91
C ARG A 225 15.58 -1.24 7.43
N GLU A 226 14.97 -0.17 7.93
CA GLU A 226 14.96 0.17 9.35
C GLU A 226 14.01 -0.72 10.18
N HIS A 227 14.11 -0.63 11.50
CA HIS A 227 13.18 -1.27 12.43
C HIS A 227 11.77 -0.68 12.31
N SER A 228 10.74 -1.49 12.59
CA SER A 228 9.34 -1.04 12.45
C SER A 228 8.97 0.12 13.39
N ASP A 229 9.64 0.22 14.54
CA ASP A 229 9.50 1.38 15.43
C ASP A 229 10.03 2.68 14.81
N ARG A 230 11.06 2.60 13.95
CA ARG A 230 11.56 3.75 13.20
C ARG A 230 10.54 4.16 12.14
N TRP A 231 9.93 3.20 11.43
CA TRP A 231 8.86 3.49 10.48
C TRP A 231 7.69 4.21 11.16
N ALA A 232 7.19 3.66 12.28
CA ALA A 232 6.09 4.26 13.02
C ALA A 232 6.40 5.70 13.48
N ARG A 233 7.62 5.93 13.98
CA ARG A 233 8.09 7.27 14.37
C ARG A 233 8.18 8.22 13.18
N ASP A 234 8.88 7.84 12.11
CA ASP A 234 9.09 8.71 10.96
C ASP A 234 7.76 9.05 10.27
N VAL A 235 6.84 8.09 10.17
CA VAL A 235 5.49 8.34 9.63
C VAL A 235 4.71 9.30 10.52
N HIS A 236 4.77 9.12 11.85
CA HIS A 236 4.09 10.00 12.79
C HIS A 236 4.65 11.44 12.76
N ASP A 237 5.97 11.59 12.87
CA ASP A 237 6.65 12.89 12.95
C ASP A 237 6.46 13.73 11.68
N ARG A 238 6.28 13.07 10.53
CA ARG A 238 6.00 13.71 9.24
C ARG A 238 4.50 13.90 8.97
N GLY A 239 3.63 13.58 9.94
CA GLY A 239 2.19 13.83 9.86
C GLY A 239 1.40 12.81 9.03
N GLY A 240 1.95 11.62 8.79
CA GLY A 240 1.29 10.53 8.09
C GLY A 240 0.47 9.61 9.01
N LEU A 241 0.11 8.43 8.49
CA LEU A 241 -0.51 7.33 9.23
C LEU A 241 0.07 6.00 8.79
N LEU A 242 0.45 5.14 9.73
CA LEU A 242 0.91 3.80 9.46
C LEU A 242 -0.25 2.80 9.64
N SER A 243 -0.42 1.88 8.69
CA SER A 243 -1.37 0.77 8.73
C SER A 243 -0.63 -0.54 8.57
N ILE A 244 -0.87 -1.51 9.46
CA ILE A 244 -0.37 -2.87 9.23
C ILE A 244 -1.22 -3.51 8.14
N ASN A 245 -0.59 -4.00 7.07
CA ASN A 245 -1.28 -4.62 5.95
C ASN A 245 -1.48 -6.10 6.21
N HIS A 246 -2.64 -6.63 5.78
CA HIS A 246 -3.02 -8.04 5.75
C HIS A 246 -2.24 -8.95 6.72
N PRO A 247 -2.39 -8.76 8.05
CA PRO A 247 -1.44 -9.23 9.06
C PRO A 247 -1.35 -10.75 9.19
N VAL A 248 -2.31 -11.48 8.61
CA VAL A 248 -2.40 -12.95 8.63
C VAL A 248 -2.32 -13.57 7.23
N ALA A 249 -1.91 -12.81 6.21
CA ALA A 249 -1.85 -13.29 4.82
C ALA A 249 -0.51 -13.95 4.50
N GLY A 250 -0.50 -15.29 4.49
CA GLY A 250 0.58 -16.09 3.90
C GLY A 250 1.99 -15.75 4.42
N ASP A 251 2.94 -15.64 3.49
CA ASP A 251 4.32 -15.25 3.73
C ASP A 251 4.50 -13.75 4.05
N CYS A 252 3.54 -12.91 3.63
CA CYS A 252 3.47 -11.48 3.93
C CYS A 252 2.93 -11.14 5.34
N ALA A 253 2.53 -12.15 6.12
CA ALA A 253 1.97 -11.97 7.46
C ALA A 253 2.93 -11.18 8.37
N TRP A 254 2.36 -10.30 9.20
CA TRP A 254 3.13 -9.43 10.08
C TRP A 254 3.80 -10.23 11.21
N ARG A 255 5.12 -10.30 11.17
CA ARG A 255 6.00 -11.01 12.12
C ARG A 255 7.06 -10.10 12.74
N ARG A 256 6.95 -8.79 12.53
CA ARG A 256 7.94 -7.81 12.98
C ARG A 256 7.63 -7.29 14.38
N PRO A 257 8.65 -7.08 15.23
CA PRO A 257 8.46 -6.45 16.53
C PRO A 257 8.09 -4.98 16.34
N LEU A 258 7.21 -4.48 17.20
CA LEU A 258 6.79 -3.09 17.22
C LEU A 258 6.36 -2.72 18.63
N THR A 259 6.95 -1.65 19.17
CA THR A 259 6.71 -1.18 20.52
C THR A 259 5.41 -0.39 20.59
N THR A 260 5.20 0.53 19.64
CA THR A 260 3.95 1.30 19.53
C THR A 260 3.17 0.85 18.31
N ARG A 261 2.06 0.17 18.59
CA ARG A 261 1.16 -0.37 17.57
C ARG A 261 0.47 0.78 16.79
N PRO A 262 0.34 0.70 15.45
CA PRO A 262 -0.17 1.79 14.64
C PRO A 262 -1.70 1.96 14.81
N PRO A 263 -2.23 3.16 14.50
CA PRO A 263 -3.65 3.45 14.69
C PRO A 263 -4.55 2.75 13.67
N LEU A 264 -4.01 2.27 12.54
CA LEU A 264 -4.75 1.61 11.47
C LEU A 264 -4.30 0.14 11.32
N ALA A 265 -5.22 -0.72 10.87
CA ALA A 265 -4.89 -2.06 10.41
C ALA A 265 -5.81 -2.48 9.26
N GLU A 266 -5.24 -3.09 8.22
CA GLU A 266 -5.98 -3.71 7.14
C GLU A 266 -6.55 -5.06 7.61
N VAL A 267 -7.69 -4.96 8.31
CA VAL A 267 -8.41 -6.12 8.85
C VAL A 267 -9.08 -6.89 7.73
N TRP A 268 -9.54 -6.20 6.67
CA TRP A 268 -10.14 -6.84 5.51
C TRP A 268 -9.27 -6.66 4.27
N HIS A 269 -8.55 -7.70 3.94
CA HIS A 269 -7.78 -7.78 2.70
C HIS A 269 -8.53 -8.65 1.68
N TRP A 270 -8.32 -8.43 0.37
CA TRP A 270 -8.98 -9.23 -0.67
C TRP A 270 -8.76 -10.74 -0.47
N SER A 271 -7.63 -11.15 0.11
CA SER A 271 -7.28 -12.56 0.32
C SER A 271 -8.14 -13.24 1.39
N TRP A 272 -8.98 -12.51 2.11
CA TRP A 272 -9.96 -13.06 3.05
C TRP A 272 -11.20 -13.60 2.32
N LEU A 273 -10.98 -14.60 1.44
CA LEU A 273 -11.99 -15.18 0.56
C LEU A 273 -13.08 -15.94 1.36
N GLU A 274 -12.68 -16.65 2.41
CA GLU A 274 -13.57 -17.34 3.34
C GLU A 274 -13.77 -16.48 4.60
N ARG A 275 -14.82 -15.66 4.58
CA ARG A 275 -15.09 -14.63 5.60
C ARG A 275 -15.56 -15.20 6.95
N ARG A 276 -15.81 -16.51 7.04
CA ARG A 276 -16.03 -17.22 8.31
C ARG A 276 -14.72 -17.54 9.04
N TRP A 277 -13.58 -17.47 8.34
CA TRP A 277 -12.30 -17.70 8.97
C TRP A 277 -11.95 -16.50 9.86
N GLY A 278 -12.08 -16.68 11.17
CA GLY A 278 -11.95 -15.59 12.16
C GLY A 278 -10.53 -15.07 12.41
N GLY A 279 -9.51 -15.53 11.66
CA GLY A 279 -8.12 -15.13 11.83
C GLY A 279 -7.89 -13.62 11.84
N PRO A 280 -8.37 -12.87 10.83
CA PRO A 280 -8.24 -11.41 10.80
C PRO A 280 -8.91 -10.71 12.00
N LEU A 281 -10.12 -11.13 12.40
CA LEU A 281 -10.80 -10.57 13.57
C LEU A 281 -10.07 -10.90 14.87
N ALA A 282 -9.55 -12.12 15.02
CA ALA A 282 -8.81 -12.55 16.20
C ALA A 282 -7.51 -11.75 16.35
N TRP A 283 -6.78 -11.54 15.24
CA TRP A 283 -5.60 -10.69 15.22
C TRP A 283 -5.95 -9.24 15.57
N TRP A 284 -6.99 -8.70 14.95
CA TRP A 284 -7.44 -7.32 15.20
C TRP A 284 -7.81 -7.08 16.67
N ARG A 285 -8.54 -8.01 17.29
CA ARG A 285 -8.88 -7.95 18.73
C ARG A 285 -7.67 -8.05 19.65
N ALA A 286 -6.66 -8.82 19.27
CA ALA A 286 -5.40 -8.90 20.01
C ALA A 286 -4.50 -7.66 19.82
N TRP A 287 -4.68 -6.97 18.69
CA TRP A 287 -3.93 -5.78 18.30
C TRP A 287 -4.56 -4.49 18.84
N SER A 288 -4.28 -4.18 20.11
CA SER A 288 -4.68 -2.91 20.73
C SER A 288 -3.58 -1.85 20.62
N PRO A 289 -3.71 -0.78 19.82
CA PRO A 289 -2.75 0.32 19.72
C PRO A 289 -2.48 1.08 21.01
N THR A 290 -3.42 1.06 21.96
CA THR A 290 -3.32 1.84 23.20
C THR A 290 -3.22 0.92 24.42
N GLU A 291 -2.54 1.39 25.47
CA GLU A 291 -2.60 0.78 26.81
C GLU A 291 -4.03 0.79 27.38
N ALA A 292 -4.88 1.68 26.86
CA ALA A 292 -6.30 1.80 27.22
C ALA A 292 -7.22 0.75 26.58
N GLY A 293 -6.69 -0.19 25.78
CA GLY A 293 -7.49 -1.29 25.20
C GLY A 293 -8.33 -0.89 23.96
N GLN A 294 -8.11 0.29 23.37
CA GLN A 294 -8.78 0.68 22.14
C GLN A 294 -8.18 -0.07 20.94
N LEU A 295 -9.02 -0.74 20.15
CA LEU A 295 -8.64 -1.43 18.92
C LEU A 295 -8.16 -0.46 17.84
N ALA A 296 -7.31 -0.95 16.92
CA ALA A 296 -6.96 -0.18 15.72
C ALA A 296 -8.19 0.10 14.87
N THR A 297 -8.18 1.22 14.15
CA THR A 297 -9.22 1.54 13.17
C THR A 297 -9.12 0.52 12.03
N PRO A 298 -10.19 -0.23 11.73
CA PRO A 298 -10.18 -1.22 10.66
C PRO A 298 -10.26 -0.50 9.32
N VAL A 299 -9.39 -0.91 8.40
CA VAL A 299 -9.44 -0.56 6.98
C VAL A 299 -9.43 -1.83 6.13
N GLY A 300 -9.69 -1.67 4.84
CA GLY A 300 -9.52 -2.73 3.86
C GLY A 300 -8.95 -2.21 2.54
N GLY A 301 -8.38 -3.14 1.78
CA GLY A 301 -7.72 -2.85 0.51
C GLY A 301 -7.75 -4.04 -0.43
N SER A 302 -7.76 -3.75 -1.73
CA SER A 302 -7.76 -4.78 -2.78
C SER A 302 -6.38 -5.33 -3.08
N ASP A 303 -5.31 -4.65 -2.63
CA ASP A 303 -3.92 -4.98 -2.98
C ASP A 303 -3.80 -5.20 -4.50
N PHE A 304 -4.38 -4.26 -5.26
CA PHE A 304 -4.53 -4.39 -6.69
C PHE A 304 -3.19 -4.23 -7.39
N HIS A 305 -2.83 -5.21 -8.22
CA HIS A 305 -1.66 -5.10 -9.09
C HIS A 305 -2.05 -5.01 -10.56
N ALA A 306 -2.99 -5.84 -11.03
CA ALA A 306 -3.37 -5.87 -12.42
C ALA A 306 -4.77 -6.47 -12.66
N PRO A 307 -5.49 -6.06 -13.73
CA PRO A 307 -6.81 -6.59 -14.06
C PRO A 307 -6.86 -8.13 -14.21
N GLU A 308 -5.77 -8.75 -14.67
CA GLU A 308 -5.65 -10.18 -14.92
C GLU A 308 -5.77 -11.02 -13.64
N GLN A 309 -5.57 -10.42 -12.46
CA GLN A 309 -5.79 -11.09 -11.18
C GLN A 309 -7.28 -11.38 -10.91
N GLY A 310 -8.19 -10.82 -11.71
CA GLY A 310 -9.63 -11.04 -11.59
C GLY A 310 -10.24 -10.40 -10.33
N ARG A 311 -9.56 -9.41 -9.75
CA ARG A 311 -9.94 -8.72 -8.51
C ARG A 311 -9.99 -7.23 -8.78
N PRO A 312 -11.19 -6.64 -8.86
CA PRO A 312 -11.31 -5.21 -9.13
C PRO A 312 -10.90 -4.38 -7.91
N LEU A 313 -10.48 -3.15 -8.15
CA LEU A 313 -10.31 -2.12 -7.13
C LEU A 313 -11.60 -1.95 -6.31
N GLY A 314 -11.44 -1.64 -5.02
CA GLY A 314 -12.55 -1.40 -4.09
C GLY A 314 -13.26 -2.68 -3.64
N VAL A 315 -12.59 -3.84 -3.71
CA VAL A 315 -13.10 -5.11 -3.16
C VAL A 315 -12.06 -5.69 -2.20
N PRO A 316 -12.16 -5.41 -0.89
CA PRO A 316 -13.24 -4.67 -0.21
C PRO A 316 -13.18 -3.15 -0.43
N THR A 317 -14.32 -2.47 -0.20
CA THR A 317 -14.40 -1.01 -0.24
C THR A 317 -14.18 -0.46 1.16
N THR A 318 -13.24 0.48 1.31
CA THR A 318 -13.15 1.31 2.53
C THR A 318 -13.91 2.61 2.31
N TRP A 319 -14.79 2.94 3.26
CA TRP A 319 -15.50 4.20 3.32
C TRP A 319 -14.84 5.10 4.36
N VAL A 320 -14.63 6.36 4.01
CA VAL A 320 -14.07 7.36 4.94
C VAL A 320 -14.98 8.58 5.00
N LEU A 321 -15.39 8.98 6.21
CA LEU A 321 -16.21 10.17 6.41
C LEU A 321 -15.34 11.43 6.39
N CYS A 322 -15.54 12.24 5.34
CA CYS A 322 -14.76 13.42 5.03
C CYS A 322 -15.66 14.66 4.94
N ASP A 323 -15.10 15.83 5.22
CA ASP A 323 -15.71 17.15 5.03
C ASP A 323 -15.46 17.74 3.63
N ASP A 324 -14.40 17.30 2.95
CA ASP A 324 -14.14 17.59 1.54
C ASP A 324 -13.59 16.39 0.75
N GLU A 325 -13.25 16.62 -0.52
CA GLU A 325 -12.70 15.61 -1.44
C GLU A 325 -11.22 15.89 -1.74
N SER A 326 -10.39 15.90 -0.71
CA SER A 326 -8.93 16.04 -0.80
C SER A 326 -8.19 14.87 -0.15
N PRO A 327 -6.91 14.62 -0.52
CA PRO A 327 -6.10 13.62 0.17
C PRO A 327 -5.96 13.91 1.68
N GLY A 328 -5.90 15.20 2.04
CA GLY A 328 -5.82 15.65 3.44
C GLY A 328 -7.07 15.27 4.24
N ALA A 329 -8.27 15.44 3.68
CA ALA A 329 -9.52 15.05 4.35
C ALA A 329 -9.65 13.54 4.51
N VAL A 330 -9.21 12.75 3.51
CA VAL A 330 -9.17 11.28 3.64
C VAL A 330 -8.24 10.88 4.79
N ILE A 331 -7.01 11.41 4.84
CA ILE A 331 -6.06 11.13 5.95
C ILE A 331 -6.63 11.58 7.30
N ALA A 332 -7.29 12.74 7.37
CA ALA A 332 -7.93 13.22 8.59
C ALA A 332 -9.09 12.32 9.04
N GLY A 333 -9.87 11.79 8.10
CA GLY A 333 -10.92 10.80 8.36
C GLY A 333 -10.38 9.49 8.92
N LEU A 334 -9.32 8.97 8.30
CA LEU A 334 -8.60 7.77 8.78
C LEU A 334 -8.03 7.99 10.20
N ARG A 335 -7.36 9.13 10.43
CA ARG A 335 -6.78 9.47 11.74
C ARG A 335 -7.83 9.51 12.85
N ALA A 336 -9.03 9.96 12.53
CA ALA A 336 -10.13 10.07 13.46
C ALA A 336 -10.95 8.77 13.62
N GLY A 337 -10.54 7.68 12.97
CA GLY A 337 -11.25 6.39 13.04
C GLY A 337 -12.60 6.39 12.33
N ARG A 338 -12.87 7.36 11.45
CA ARG A 338 -14.17 7.50 10.78
C ARG A 338 -14.25 6.61 9.54
N THR A 339 -14.11 5.31 9.75
CA THR A 339 -14.05 4.30 8.69
C THR A 339 -15.22 3.32 8.75
N ALA A 340 -15.55 2.79 7.58
CA ALA A 340 -16.29 1.56 7.45
C ALA A 340 -15.68 0.72 6.33
N VAL A 341 -15.83 -0.60 6.40
CA VAL A 341 -15.38 -1.51 5.34
C VAL A 341 -16.55 -2.39 4.95
N SER A 342 -16.81 -2.52 3.65
CA SER A 342 -17.83 -3.41 3.11
C SER A 342 -17.22 -4.29 2.02
N ALA A 343 -17.82 -5.47 1.77
CA ALA A 343 -17.34 -6.40 0.74
C ALA A 343 -17.29 -5.78 -0.67
N GLY A 344 -18.02 -4.69 -0.89
CA GLY A 344 -17.96 -3.85 -2.07
C GLY A 344 -18.83 -2.61 -1.92
N ARG A 345 -18.81 -1.74 -2.92
CA ARG A 345 -19.45 -0.41 -2.88
C ARG A 345 -20.98 -0.44 -2.70
N GLN A 346 -21.64 -1.49 -3.19
CA GLN A 346 -23.10 -1.68 -3.05
C GLN A 346 -23.46 -2.73 -1.99
N ALA A 347 -22.47 -3.29 -1.29
CA ALA A 347 -22.67 -4.32 -0.28
C ALA A 347 -23.27 -3.75 1.03
N PRO A 348 -23.73 -4.61 1.95
CA PRO A 348 -24.13 -4.16 3.28
C PRO A 348 -23.01 -3.37 3.97
N VAL A 349 -23.37 -2.36 4.76
CA VAL A 349 -22.39 -1.46 5.40
C VAL A 349 -22.85 -1.06 6.79
N ALA A 350 -21.91 -0.87 7.71
CA ALA A 350 -22.13 -0.30 9.04
C ALA A 350 -21.35 1.02 9.16
N LEU A 351 -22.01 2.10 9.53
CA LEU A 351 -21.47 3.46 9.54
C LEU A 351 -21.68 4.10 10.92
N ARG A 352 -20.80 5.02 11.34
CA ARG A 352 -21.10 5.91 12.46
C ARG A 352 -21.71 7.22 11.99
N VAL A 353 -22.87 7.56 12.53
CA VAL A 353 -23.57 8.82 12.24
C VAL A 353 -24.07 9.39 13.56
N ASP A 354 -23.61 10.58 13.92
CA ASP A 354 -24.03 11.31 15.13
C ASP A 354 -23.99 10.49 16.43
N GLY A 355 -23.05 9.56 16.55
CA GLY A 355 -22.86 8.68 17.72
C GLY A 355 -23.58 7.33 17.64
N ASP A 356 -24.47 7.14 16.67
CA ASP A 356 -25.15 5.88 16.41
C ASP A 356 -24.39 5.03 15.39
N VAL A 357 -24.49 3.71 15.53
CA VAL A 357 -24.09 2.77 14.46
C VAL A 357 -25.31 2.53 13.56
N VAL A 358 -25.22 2.97 12.32
CA VAL A 358 -26.26 2.78 11.29
C VAL A 358 -25.85 1.64 10.37
N VAL A 359 -26.64 0.58 10.33
CA VAL A 359 -26.43 -0.58 9.46
C VAL A 359 -27.42 -0.53 8.30
N LEU A 360 -26.91 -0.69 7.07
CA LEU A 360 -27.67 -0.61 5.82
C LEU A 360 -27.53 -1.89 4.97
N GLY A 361 -28.66 -2.38 4.45
CA GLY A 361 -28.74 -3.53 3.55
C GLY A 361 -28.37 -4.87 4.20
N ALA A 362 -28.48 -4.98 5.53
CA ALA A 362 -28.02 -6.14 6.29
C ALA A 362 -29.15 -6.78 7.14
N ALA A 363 -30.40 -6.75 6.69
CA ALA A 363 -31.49 -7.42 7.42
C ALA A 363 -31.18 -8.91 7.64
N GLY A 364 -31.45 -9.43 8.84
CA GLY A 364 -31.19 -10.81 9.22
C GLY A 364 -29.75 -11.10 9.68
N THR A 365 -28.90 -10.07 9.80
CA THR A 365 -27.53 -10.19 10.32
C THR A 365 -27.44 -9.86 11.81
N LEU A 366 -26.25 -10.04 12.39
CA LEU A 366 -25.92 -9.61 13.75
C LEU A 366 -24.91 -8.47 13.71
N LEU A 367 -25.19 -7.39 14.43
CA LEU A 367 -24.21 -6.34 14.75
C LEU A 367 -23.47 -6.71 16.03
N VAL A 368 -22.16 -6.91 15.90
CA VAL A 368 -21.27 -7.37 16.98
C VAL A 368 -20.32 -6.26 17.42
N GLY A 369 -20.35 -5.91 18.70
CA GLY A 369 -19.48 -4.89 19.30
C GLY A 369 -18.10 -5.44 19.71
N ALA A 370 -17.15 -4.55 19.95
CA ALA A 370 -15.81 -4.90 20.45
C ALA A 370 -15.85 -5.71 21.76
N ASP A 371 -16.82 -5.43 22.62
CA ASP A 371 -17.09 -6.14 23.89
C ASP A 371 -17.74 -7.53 23.69
N GLY A 372 -18.04 -7.92 22.46
CA GLY A 372 -18.72 -9.18 22.13
C GLY A 372 -20.24 -9.12 22.19
N SER A 373 -20.85 -7.98 22.52
CA SER A 373 -22.30 -7.80 22.51
C SER A 373 -22.88 -8.00 21.10
N ARG A 374 -23.99 -8.73 21.00
CA ARG A 374 -24.65 -9.07 19.73
C ARG A 374 -26.07 -8.55 19.70
N ILE A 375 -26.46 -7.88 18.61
CA ILE A 375 -27.80 -7.34 18.41
C ILE A 375 -28.27 -7.73 17.01
N ALA A 376 -29.51 -8.21 16.90
CA ALA A 376 -30.09 -8.54 15.61
C ALA A 376 -30.39 -7.28 14.79
N VAL A 377 -30.03 -7.31 13.51
CA VAL A 377 -30.39 -6.28 12.52
C VAL A 377 -31.70 -6.72 11.85
N SER A 378 -32.83 -6.17 12.30
CA SER A 378 -34.16 -6.61 11.88
C SER A 378 -34.70 -5.97 10.60
N SER A 379 -34.04 -4.92 10.09
CA SER A 379 -34.45 -4.17 8.91
C SER A 379 -33.25 -3.76 8.05
N ASP A 380 -33.49 -3.45 6.78
CA ASP A 380 -32.45 -2.98 5.85
C ASP A 380 -31.87 -1.60 6.20
N ARG A 381 -32.49 -0.89 7.14
CA ARG A 381 -31.93 0.29 7.77
C ARG A 381 -32.23 0.22 9.26
N ALA A 382 -31.19 0.07 10.07
CA ALA A 382 -31.28 0.02 11.52
C ALA A 382 -30.23 0.94 12.15
N ALA A 383 -30.58 1.63 13.23
CA ALA A 383 -29.69 2.49 13.99
C ALA A 383 -29.58 1.99 15.42
N PHE A 384 -28.36 1.96 15.96
CA PHE A 384 -28.05 1.43 17.29
C PHE A 384 -27.23 2.46 18.07
N GLY A 385 -27.86 3.11 19.04
CA GLY A 385 -27.21 4.11 19.87
C GLY A 385 -26.42 3.53 21.04
N GLY A 386 -25.54 4.36 21.63
CA GLY A 386 -24.81 4.04 22.85
C GLY A 386 -23.67 3.03 22.69
N ARG A 387 -23.21 2.75 21.46
CA ARG A 387 -22.11 1.82 21.19
C ARG A 387 -20.81 2.57 20.94
N SER A 388 -19.82 2.38 21.80
CA SER A 388 -18.47 2.92 21.63
C SER A 388 -17.51 1.88 21.05
N GLY A 389 -16.50 2.35 20.34
CA GLY A 389 -15.43 1.51 19.78
C GLY A 389 -15.88 0.62 18.62
N PRO A 390 -14.92 0.03 17.88
CA PRO A 390 -15.20 -0.63 16.61
C PRO A 390 -16.21 -1.78 16.71
N CYS A 391 -16.89 -2.07 15.60
CA CYS A 391 -17.86 -3.14 15.49
C CYS A 391 -17.84 -3.78 14.10
N TYR A 392 -18.50 -4.92 13.96
CA TYR A 392 -18.67 -5.60 12.68
C TYR A 392 -20.05 -6.22 12.54
N VAL A 393 -20.42 -6.55 11.31
CA VAL A 393 -21.68 -7.22 10.98
C VAL A 393 -21.38 -8.62 10.47
N GLU A 394 -22.10 -9.60 11.00
CA GLU A 394 -21.94 -11.04 10.73
C GLU A 394 -23.26 -11.60 10.17
N ASP A 395 -23.20 -12.35 9.07
CA ASP A 395 -24.35 -13.06 8.52
C ASP A 395 -24.70 -14.33 9.31
N HIS A 396 -25.78 -15.02 8.92
CA HIS A 396 -26.25 -16.23 9.59
C HIS A 396 -25.28 -17.42 9.54
N ASP A 397 -24.31 -17.41 8.61
CA ASP A 397 -23.29 -18.45 8.46
C ASP A 397 -22.00 -18.11 9.23
N GLY A 398 -21.97 -16.98 9.94
CA GLY A 398 -20.79 -16.47 10.64
C GLY A 398 -19.83 -15.66 9.75
N GLY A 399 -20.25 -15.32 8.53
CA GLY A 399 -19.44 -14.56 7.58
C GLY A 399 -19.46 -13.07 7.90
N VAL A 400 -18.30 -12.43 7.95
CA VAL A 400 -18.22 -10.97 8.11
C VAL A 400 -18.66 -10.27 6.82
N VAL A 401 -19.60 -9.33 6.93
CA VAL A 401 -20.14 -8.56 5.80
C VAL A 401 -19.81 -7.08 5.84
N ALA A 402 -19.54 -6.52 7.03
CA ALA A 402 -19.08 -5.14 7.19
C ALA A 402 -18.22 -4.98 8.47
N LEU A 403 -17.28 -4.03 8.45
CA LEU A 403 -16.54 -3.53 9.61
C LEU A 403 -16.83 -2.02 9.79
N CYS A 404 -16.73 -1.51 11.01
CA CYS A 404 -16.89 -0.09 11.31
C CYS A 404 -15.91 0.31 12.43
N GLY A 405 -15.17 1.40 12.19
CA GLY A 405 -14.19 1.98 13.13
C GLY A 405 -14.81 2.69 14.32
#